data_AF-A0ABD0QYP8-F1
#
_entry.id   AF-A0ABD0QYP8-F1
#
_cell.length_a   1.000
_cell.length_b   1.000
_cell.length_c   1.000
_cell.angle_alpha   90.00
_cell.angle_beta   90.00
_cell.angle_gamma   90.00
#
_symmetry.space_group_name_H-M   'P 1'
#
loop_
_entity.id
_entity.type
_entity.pdbx_description
1 polymer ?
#
loop_
_entity_poly.entity_id
_entity_poly.type
_entity_poly.pdbx_seq_one_letter_code
_entity_poly.pdbx_strand_id
1 'polypeptide(L)'
;GAGELATPKGVFPAGKPFQDTVLAAQTTPEASLERLVPLVDHLAAWKLLPNVSAWVLRTEERGYRIQFGAPPPPFNGVCPTLVGPKQGLVMEQEVATLLRKEAIEVVPPHDRESGF
;
A
#
# COMPACT_ATOMS: atom_id res chain seq x y z
N GLY A 1 -10.97 41.05 -30.35
CA GLY A 1 -12.13 40.18 -30.56
C GLY A 1 -11.64 38.77 -30.79
N ALA A 2 -12.30 37.80 -30.16
CA ALA A 2 -12.08 36.34 -30.19
C ALA A 2 -10.82 35.84 -29.43
N GLY A 3 -11.02 35.57 -28.14
CA GLY A 3 -10.23 34.60 -27.38
C GLY A 3 -11.00 33.28 -27.31
N GLU A 4 -10.34 32.20 -27.71
CA GLU A 4 -10.88 30.85 -27.81
C GLU A 4 -10.90 30.20 -26.40
N LEU A 5 -12.09 29.90 -25.88
CA LEU A 5 -12.27 29.20 -24.61
C LEU A 5 -12.07 27.69 -24.82
N ALA A 6 -10.90 27.19 -24.39
CA ALA A 6 -10.67 25.76 -24.25
C ALA A 6 -11.53 25.19 -23.12
N THR A 7 -12.34 24.19 -23.44
CA THR A 7 -13.15 23.41 -22.49
C THR A 7 -12.26 22.42 -21.71
N PRO A 8 -12.40 22.29 -20.38
CA PRO A 8 -11.75 21.19 -19.67
C PRO A 8 -12.47 19.87 -19.94
N LYS A 9 -11.77 18.96 -20.63
CA LYS A 9 -12.10 17.55 -20.76
C LYS A 9 -11.84 16.82 -19.44
N GLY A 10 -12.76 15.95 -19.05
CA GLY A 10 -12.50 14.87 -18.09
C GLY A 10 -13.34 14.92 -16.80
N VAL A 11 -14.65 14.69 -16.91
CA VAL A 11 -15.46 14.28 -15.75
C VAL A 11 -15.15 12.81 -15.50
N PHE A 12 -14.41 12.51 -14.42
CA PHE A 12 -14.31 11.15 -13.91
C PHE A 12 -15.65 10.76 -13.29
N PRO A 13 -16.28 9.62 -13.68
CA PRO A 13 -17.52 9.20 -13.06
C PRO A 13 -17.26 8.89 -11.59
N ALA A 14 -17.98 9.56 -10.69
CA ALA A 14 -18.01 9.23 -9.28
C ALA A 14 -18.48 7.76 -9.14
N GLY A 15 -17.56 6.88 -8.74
CA GLY A 15 -17.89 5.51 -8.37
C GLY A 15 -18.96 5.51 -7.28
N LYS A 16 -19.88 4.55 -7.35
CA LYS A 16 -20.98 4.41 -6.38
C LYS A 16 -20.43 4.32 -4.94
N PRO A 17 -21.12 4.90 -3.94
CA PRO A 17 -20.73 4.74 -2.54
C PRO A 17 -20.67 3.25 -2.19
N PHE A 18 -19.54 2.83 -1.62
CA PHE A 18 -19.39 1.50 -1.05
C PHE A 18 -20.48 1.32 0.01
N GLN A 19 -21.36 0.34 -0.18
CA GLN A 19 -22.41 0.02 0.78
C GLN A 19 -21.77 -0.56 2.04
N ASP A 20 -22.19 -0.05 3.19
CA ASP A 20 -21.74 -0.42 4.53
C ASP A 20 -21.91 -1.92 4.78
N THR A 21 -20.86 -2.68 4.52
CA THR A 21 -20.73 -4.02 5.06
C THR A 21 -20.08 -3.85 6.43
N VAL A 22 -20.85 -4.06 7.49
CA VAL A 22 -20.33 -4.19 8.85
C VAL A 22 -19.41 -5.41 8.88
N LEU A 23 -18.15 -5.20 8.53
CA LEU A 23 -17.11 -6.19 8.69
C LEU A 23 -16.82 -6.22 10.19
N ALA A 24 -17.36 -7.23 10.88
CA ALA A 24 -16.93 -7.56 12.22
C ALA A 24 -15.40 -7.53 12.23
N ALA A 25 -14.83 -6.63 13.04
CA ALA A 25 -13.40 -6.50 13.21
C ALA A 25 -12.88 -7.83 13.76
N GLN A 26 -12.54 -8.74 12.85
CA GLN A 26 -11.68 -9.86 13.16
C GLN A 26 -10.37 -9.20 13.54
N THR A 27 -10.11 -9.15 14.84
CA THR A 27 -8.82 -8.78 15.39
C THR A 27 -7.82 -9.78 14.85
N THR A 28 -7.26 -9.48 13.67
CA THR A 28 -6.09 -10.16 13.15
C THR A 28 -5.01 -9.95 14.21
N PRO A 29 -4.50 -11.02 14.86
CA PRO A 29 -3.44 -10.85 15.83
C PRO A 29 -2.28 -10.16 15.12
N GLU A 30 -1.92 -8.99 15.63
CA GLU A 30 -0.81 -8.19 15.12
C GLU A 30 0.43 -9.08 15.08
N ALA A 31 0.90 -9.40 13.88
CA ALA A 31 2.09 -10.19 13.68
C ALA A 31 3.28 -9.35 14.14
N SER A 32 3.66 -9.52 15.41
CA SER A 32 4.87 -8.92 15.96
C SER A 32 6.06 -9.35 15.13
N LEU A 33 6.86 -8.38 14.68
CA LEU A 33 8.05 -8.61 13.84
C LEU A 33 9.04 -9.56 14.53
N GLU A 34 9.08 -9.55 15.86
CA GLU A 34 9.88 -10.45 16.73
C GLU A 34 9.55 -11.94 16.56
N ARG A 35 8.40 -12.27 15.96
CA ARG A 35 7.94 -13.64 15.71
C ARG A 35 8.08 -14.06 14.25
N LEU A 36 8.59 -13.18 13.39
CA LEU A 36 8.78 -13.52 11.99
C LEU A 36 9.97 -14.45 11.86
N VAL A 37 9.69 -15.66 11.37
CA VAL A 37 10.72 -16.60 10.92
C VAL A 37 10.89 -16.45 9.40
N PRO A 38 12.12 -16.60 8.88
CA PRO A 38 12.36 -16.65 7.45
C PRO A 38 11.42 -17.63 6.74
N LEU A 39 10.78 -17.20 5.64
CA LEU A 39 9.87 -18.03 4.84
C LEU A 39 10.51 -19.38 4.42
N VAL A 40 11.82 -19.35 4.15
CA VAL A 40 12.60 -20.55 3.80
C VAL A 40 12.54 -21.65 4.86
N ASP A 41 12.36 -21.32 6.14
CA ASP A 41 12.23 -22.30 7.23
C ASP A 41 10.95 -23.14 7.11
N HIS A 42 9.95 -22.65 6.37
CA HIS A 42 8.71 -23.35 6.09
C HIS A 42 8.70 -24.06 4.72
N LEU A 43 9.78 -23.98 3.92
CA LEU A 43 9.82 -24.52 2.57
C LEU A 43 9.48 -26.02 2.49
N ALA A 44 9.93 -26.82 3.47
CA ALA A 44 9.63 -28.25 3.53
C ALA A 44 8.12 -28.51 3.68
N ALA A 45 7.43 -27.73 4.52
CA ALA A 45 5.98 -27.84 4.71
C ALA A 45 5.25 -27.42 3.42
N TRP A 46 5.68 -26.34 2.76
CA TRP A 46 5.12 -25.89 1.49
C TRP A 46 5.24 -26.95 0.38
N LYS A 47 6.36 -27.68 0.31
CA LYS A 47 6.57 -28.75 -0.69
C LYS A 47 5.64 -29.95 -0.51
N LEU A 48 5.07 -30.14 0.68
CA LEU A 48 4.14 -31.25 0.98
C LEU A 48 2.68 -30.93 0.65
N LEU A 49 2.34 -29.66 0.45
CA LEU A 49 0.97 -29.25 0.16
C LEU A 49 0.60 -29.59 -1.30
N PRO A 50 -0.61 -30.12 -1.54
CA PRO A 50 -1.06 -30.40 -2.90
C PRO A 50 -1.33 -29.10 -3.66
N ASN A 51 -1.06 -29.09 -4.98
CA ASN A 51 -1.36 -28.00 -5.90
C ASN A 51 -0.69 -26.64 -5.60
N VAL A 52 0.42 -26.61 -4.86
CA VAL A 52 1.20 -25.37 -4.69
C VAL A 52 1.84 -24.97 -6.01
N SER A 53 1.66 -23.71 -6.40
CA SER A 53 2.26 -23.20 -7.64
C SER A 53 3.79 -23.19 -7.55
N ALA A 54 4.45 -23.45 -8.67
CA ALA A 54 5.92 -23.37 -8.75
C ALA A 54 6.44 -21.96 -8.46
N TRP A 55 5.62 -20.91 -8.65
CA TRP A 55 5.98 -19.54 -8.28
C TRP A 55 6.10 -19.38 -6.76
N VAL A 56 5.14 -19.89 -5.98
CA VAL A 56 5.19 -19.84 -4.51
C VAL A 56 6.42 -20.58 -3.99
N LEU A 57 6.68 -21.81 -4.45
CA LEU A 57 7.85 -22.56 -3.99
C LEU A 57 9.18 -21.84 -4.30
N ARG A 58 9.28 -21.18 -5.45
CA ARG A 58 10.46 -20.36 -5.79
C ARG A 58 10.59 -19.14 -4.89
N THR A 59 9.48 -18.49 -4.56
CA THR A 59 9.43 -17.35 -3.66
C THR A 59 9.84 -17.73 -2.24
N GLU A 60 9.35 -18.86 -1.73
CA GLU A 60 9.74 -19.37 -0.40
C GLU A 60 11.21 -19.77 -0.35
N GLU A 61 11.73 -20.42 -1.40
CA GLU A 61 13.11 -20.91 -1.46
C GLU A 61 14.15 -19.80 -1.68
N ARG A 62 13.84 -18.82 -2.53
CA ARG A 62 14.81 -17.82 -3.00
C ARG A 62 14.52 -16.42 -2.48
N GLY A 63 13.43 -16.25 -1.75
CA GLY A 63 12.83 -14.94 -1.50
C GLY A 63 12.16 -14.37 -2.75
N TYR A 64 11.50 -13.22 -2.57
CA TYR A 64 11.02 -12.40 -3.67
C TYR A 64 11.61 -11.01 -3.56
N ARG A 65 11.85 -10.39 -4.72
CA ARG A 65 12.20 -8.97 -4.81
C ARG A 65 11.14 -8.28 -5.65
N ILE A 66 10.46 -7.30 -5.06
CA ILE A 66 9.61 -6.39 -5.83
C ILE A 66 10.57 -5.44 -6.56
N GLN A 67 10.49 -5.45 -7.89
CA GLN A 67 11.23 -4.53 -8.75
C GLN A 67 10.24 -3.87 -9.71
N PHE A 68 10.48 -2.61 -10.04
CA PHE A 68 9.77 -1.98 -11.14
C PHE A 68 10.22 -2.63 -12.46
N GLY A 69 9.26 -3.01 -13.31
CA GLY A 69 9.54 -3.60 -14.62
C GLY A 69 10.15 -2.62 -15.64
N ALA A 70 10.22 -1.34 -15.27
CA ALA A 70 10.87 -0.25 -15.98
C ALA A 70 11.39 0.75 -14.93
N PRO A 71 12.27 1.70 -15.28
CA PRO A 71 12.64 2.77 -14.38
C PRO A 71 11.38 3.47 -13.83
N PRO A 72 11.28 3.73 -12.51
CA PRO A 72 10.14 4.45 -11.96
C PRO A 72 10.07 5.85 -12.60
N PRO A 73 8.86 6.40 -12.79
CA PRO A 73 8.71 7.79 -13.23
C PRO A 73 9.51 8.73 -12.31
N PRO A 74 10.05 9.84 -12.85
CA PRO A 74 10.69 10.84 -12.01
C PRO A 74 9.71 11.38 -10.97
N PHE A 75 10.23 11.74 -9.80
CA PHE A 75 9.44 12.40 -8.77
C PHE A 75 8.78 13.66 -9.33
N ASN A 76 7.48 13.83 -9.06
CA ASN A 76 6.67 14.91 -9.60
C ASN A 76 6.00 15.75 -8.49
N GLY A 77 6.65 15.84 -7.33
CA GLY A 77 6.14 16.59 -6.17
C GLY A 77 5.22 15.76 -5.26
N VAL A 78 4.92 16.33 -4.10
CA VAL A 78 3.96 15.77 -3.14
C VAL A 78 2.53 16.19 -3.53
N CYS A 79 1.64 15.21 -3.63
CA CYS A 79 0.21 15.46 -3.82
C CYS A 79 -0.52 15.41 -2.46
N PRO A 80 -1.15 16.50 -2.00
CA PRO A 80 -1.91 16.48 -0.76
C PRO A 80 -3.23 15.71 -0.96
N THR A 81 -3.50 14.75 -0.07
CA THR A 81 -4.78 14.05 -0.03
C THR A 81 -5.77 14.85 0.81
N LEU A 82 -6.88 15.28 0.21
CA LEU A 82 -8.01 15.90 0.92
C LEU A 82 -9.00 14.82 1.36
N VAL A 83 -9.33 14.79 2.65
CA VAL A 83 -10.17 13.74 3.23
C VAL A 83 -11.32 14.38 4.00
N GLY A 84 -12.51 13.79 3.91
CA GLY A 84 -13.67 14.23 4.68
C GLY A 84 -13.50 13.98 6.18
N PRO A 85 -14.23 14.68 7.07
CA PRO A 85 -13.97 14.65 8.52
C PRO A 85 -14.03 13.26 9.15
N LYS A 86 -14.98 12.41 8.72
CA LYS A 86 -15.14 11.05 9.23
C LYS A 86 -14.00 10.14 8.77
N GLN A 87 -13.62 10.27 7.50
CA GLN A 87 -12.53 9.50 6.91
C GLN A 87 -11.16 9.97 7.44
N GLY A 88 -11.04 11.23 7.84
CA GLY A 88 -9.83 11.80 8.45
C GLY A 88 -9.44 11.07 9.74
N LEU A 89 -10.41 10.83 10.62
CA LEU A 89 -10.20 10.05 11.86
C LEU A 89 -9.67 8.63 11.58
N VAL A 90 -10.24 7.96 10.59
CA VAL A 90 -9.78 6.62 10.19
C VAL A 90 -8.36 6.69 9.61
N MET A 91 -8.10 7.65 8.72
CA MET A 91 -6.78 7.85 8.12
C MET A 91 -5.71 8.12 9.18
N GLU A 92 -6.00 8.98 10.16
CA GLU A 92 -5.09 9.27 11.27
C GLU A 92 -4.79 8.02 12.10
N GLN A 93 -5.82 7.21 12.39
CA GLN A 93 -5.65 5.96 13.13
C GLN A 93 -4.81 4.94 12.36
N GLU A 94 -5.01 4.82 11.05
CA GLU A 94 -4.22 3.93 10.18
C GLU A 94 -2.76 4.39 10.11
N VAL A 95 -2.51 5.68 9.87
CA VAL A 95 -1.15 6.27 9.87
C VAL A 95 -0.44 6.04 11.21
N ALA A 96 -1.13 6.28 12.33
CA ALA A 96 -0.57 6.02 13.66
C ALA A 96 -0.24 4.54 13.89
N THR A 97 -1.05 3.63 13.34
CA THR A 97 -0.81 2.19 13.41
C THR A 97 0.41 1.79 12.59
N LEU A 98 0.56 2.33 11.38
CA LEU A 98 1.71 2.05 10.51
C LEU A 98 3.02 2.59 11.11
N LEU A 99 3.00 3.78 11.71
CA LEU A 99 4.14 4.34 12.44
C LEU A 99 4.53 3.47 13.64
N ARG A 100 3.55 3.01 14.43
CA ARG A 100 3.81 2.13 15.59
C ARG A 100 4.43 0.80 15.19
N LYS A 101 4.06 0.30 14.01
CA LYS A 101 4.60 -0.94 13.43
C LYS A 101 5.95 -0.76 12.74
N GLU A 102 6.50 0.46 12.74
CA GLU A 102 7.73 0.82 12.01
C GLU A 102 7.64 0.49 10.51
N ALA A 103 6.43 0.45 9.96
CA ALA A 103 6.19 0.14 8.55
C ALA A 103 6.36 1.36 7.65
N ILE A 104 6.22 2.56 8.22
CA ILE A 104 6.46 3.86 7.59
C ILE A 104 7.18 4.77 8.58
N GLU A 105 7.78 5.83 8.08
CA GLU A 105 8.40 6.88 8.90
C GLU A 105 7.97 8.27 8.46
N VAL A 106 8.17 9.25 9.35
CA VAL A 106 7.92 10.65 9.01
C VAL A 106 9.12 11.18 8.25
N VAL A 107 8.91 11.56 6.99
CA VAL A 107 9.96 12.17 6.16
C VAL A 107 10.45 13.47 6.80
N PRO A 108 11.78 13.63 7.00
CA PRO A 108 12.38 14.85 7.53
C PRO A 108 11.96 16.09 6.72
N PRO A 109 11.78 17.26 7.35
CA PRO A 109 11.27 18.44 6.66
C PRO A 109 12.08 18.86 5.43
N HIS A 110 13.40 18.61 5.41
CA HIS A 110 14.28 18.95 4.30
C HIS A 110 14.14 18.00 3.10
N ASP A 111 13.61 16.79 3.30
CA ASP A 111 13.51 15.76 2.27
C ASP A 111 12.09 15.63 1.70
N ARG A 112 11.10 16.34 2.26
CA ARG A 112 9.67 16.20 1.87
C ARG A 112 9.42 16.39 0.38
N GLU A 113 10.13 17.32 -0.25
CA GLU A 113 9.99 17.65 -1.68
C GLU A 113 11.08 17.02 -2.55
N SER A 114 11.84 16.08 -2.00
CA SER A 114 13.01 15.52 -2.66
C SER A 114 12.67 14.26 -3.47
N GLY A 115 11.64 13.51 -3.09
CA GLY A 115 11.24 12.26 -3.74
C GLY A 115 12.19 11.07 -3.50
N PHE A 116 13.02 11.18 -2.47
CA PHE A 116 14.01 10.18 -2.07
C PHE A 116 13.46 9.19 -1.04
#